data_AF-A0A1Y5I004-F1
#
_entry.id   AF-A0A1Y5I004-F1
#
_cell.length_a   1.000
_cell.length_b   1.000
_cell.length_c   1.000
_cell.angle_alpha   90.00
_cell.angle_beta   90.00
_cell.angle_gamma   90.00
#
_symmetry.space_group_name_H-M   'P 1'
#
loop_
_entity.id
_entity.type
_entity.pdbx_description
1 polymer ?
#
loop_
_entity_poly.entity_id
_entity_poly.type
_entity_poly.pdbx_seq_one_letter_code
_entity_poly.pdbx_strand_id
1 'polypeptide(L)'
;DLCLQVCEGTPRLYIFRARDRDLTFTEITYHEKVTQCLFGIGDHPWYLAVAKPTHSIENFPTQSDIEVFQIHEKLIVRLNAGVWHAGPLFCGVDHMDFLNLELSDTNTTDHNTHSYVPDRFMFSVRPP
;
A
#
# COMPACT_ATOMS: atom_id res chain seq x y z
N ASP A 1 -0.95 -22.30 -7.52
CA ASP A 1 -1.04 -21.03 -8.28
C ASP A 1 -1.75 -19.97 -7.45
N LEU A 2 -1.22 -18.73 -7.44
CA LEU A 2 -1.87 -17.57 -6.81
C LEU A 2 -2.63 -16.80 -7.90
N CYS A 3 -3.96 -16.75 -7.82
CA CYS A 3 -4.81 -16.10 -8.82
C CYS A 3 -4.89 -14.59 -8.60
N LEU A 4 -4.68 -13.78 -9.65
CA LEU A 4 -4.87 -12.33 -9.60
C LEU A 4 -6.35 -11.97 -9.79
N GLN A 5 -6.91 -11.19 -8.87
CA GLN A 5 -8.25 -10.61 -9.02
C GLN A 5 -8.14 -9.27 -9.75
N VAL A 6 -8.23 -9.30 -11.08
CA VAL A 6 -8.14 -8.10 -11.94
C VAL A 6 -9.25 -8.05 -12.99
N CYS A 7 -10.25 -8.94 -12.89
CA CYS A 7 -11.29 -9.10 -13.92
C CYS A 7 -12.52 -8.22 -13.69
N GLU A 8 -12.64 -7.55 -12.53
CA GLU A 8 -13.81 -6.71 -12.18
C GLU A 8 -13.74 -5.29 -12.76
N GLY A 9 -12.88 -5.07 -13.74
CA GLY A 9 -12.71 -3.78 -14.41
C GLY A 9 -11.68 -3.88 -15.52
N THR A 10 -11.09 -2.74 -15.90
CA THR A 10 -9.97 -2.71 -16.85
C THR A 10 -8.66 -2.79 -16.08
N PRO A 11 -7.86 -3.87 -16.19
CA PRO A 11 -6.54 -3.92 -15.62
C PRO A 11 -5.66 -2.80 -16.16
N ARG A 12 -4.89 -2.18 -15.29
CA ARG A 12 -3.95 -1.11 -15.62
C ARG A 12 -2.58 -1.47 -15.04
N LEU A 13 -1.60 -1.55 -15.92
CA LEU A 13 -0.19 -1.65 -15.57
C LEU A 13 0.48 -0.32 -15.91
N TYR A 14 1.09 0.33 -14.93
CA TYR A 14 1.74 1.63 -15.12
C TYR A 14 2.91 1.85 -14.18
N ILE A 15 3.76 2.81 -14.53
CA ILE A 15 4.82 3.29 -13.64
C ILE A 15 4.39 4.64 -13.08
N PHE A 16 4.59 4.84 -11.78
CA PHE A 16 4.44 6.15 -11.16
C PHE A 16 5.69 6.49 -10.33
N ARG A 17 5.93 7.79 -10.18
CA ARG A 17 7.00 8.31 -9.33
C ARG A 17 6.43 8.69 -7.98
N ALA A 18 6.82 7.96 -6.94
CA ALA A 18 6.62 8.37 -5.57
C ALA A 18 7.77 9.33 -5.18
N ARG A 19 7.46 10.40 -4.44
CA ARG A 19 8.46 11.28 -3.85
C ARG A 19 8.63 10.94 -2.38
N ASP A 20 9.81 11.23 -1.84
CA ASP A 20 10.12 11.00 -0.43
C ASP A 20 9.00 11.56 0.44
N ARG A 21 8.55 10.70 1.35
CA ARG A 21 7.71 11.04 2.49
C ARG A 21 8.46 10.47 3.67
N ASP A 22 8.49 11.21 4.78
CA ASP A 22 8.98 10.67 6.06
C ASP A 22 8.46 9.24 6.24
N LEU A 23 9.20 8.37 6.96
CA LEU A 23 8.77 7.01 7.28
C LEU A 23 7.59 7.00 8.27
N THR A 24 6.52 7.70 7.93
CA THR A 24 5.33 7.95 8.73
C THR A 24 4.10 7.88 7.85
N PHE A 25 2.97 7.55 8.46
CA PHE A 25 1.67 7.63 7.79
C PHE A 25 0.58 7.97 8.81
N THR A 26 -0.44 8.66 8.31
CA THR A 26 -1.65 9.03 9.07
C THR A 26 -2.92 8.50 8.42
N GLU A 27 -2.77 7.74 7.33
CA GLU A 27 -3.86 7.12 6.58
C GLU A 27 -3.49 5.69 6.19
N ILE A 28 -4.49 4.81 6.14
CA ILE A 28 -4.35 3.44 5.65
C ILE A 28 -5.55 3.14 4.74
N THR A 29 -5.33 2.42 3.64
CA THR A 29 -6.35 2.16 2.62
C THR A 29 -6.46 0.67 2.32
N TYR A 30 -7.65 0.19 1.96
CA TYR A 30 -7.81 -1.07 1.23
C TYR A 30 -8.60 -0.89 -0.08
N HIS A 31 -8.42 -1.85 -0.98
CA HIS A 31 -9.16 -1.98 -2.24
C HIS A 31 -9.97 -3.27 -2.23
N GLU A 32 -11.30 -3.19 -2.34
CA GLU A 32 -12.23 -4.30 -2.16
C GLU A 32 -12.26 -5.26 -3.34
N LYS A 33 -11.99 -4.78 -4.56
CA LYS A 33 -12.31 -5.51 -5.80
C LYS A 33 -11.10 -6.02 -6.56
N VAL A 34 -9.90 -5.66 -6.11
CA VAL A 34 -8.68 -5.85 -6.91
C VAL A 34 -7.52 -6.41 -6.09
N THR A 35 -6.77 -7.32 -6.71
CA THR A 35 -5.40 -7.61 -6.32
C THR A 35 -4.49 -6.52 -6.84
N GLN A 36 -3.85 -5.77 -5.95
CA GLN A 36 -2.83 -4.79 -6.34
C GLN A 36 -1.44 -5.43 -6.29
N CYS A 37 -0.61 -5.19 -7.30
CA CYS A 37 0.80 -5.57 -7.26
C CYS A 37 1.71 -4.34 -7.33
N LEU A 38 2.69 -4.25 -6.43
CA LEU A 38 3.66 -3.17 -6.35
C LEU A 38 5.08 -3.70 -6.50
N PHE A 39 5.90 -2.99 -7.27
CA PHE A 39 7.30 -3.29 -7.48
C PHE A 39 8.14 -2.01 -7.52
N GLY A 40 9.08 -1.87 -6.60
CA GLY A 40 10.04 -0.76 -6.60
C GLY A 40 11.08 -0.93 -7.71
N ILE A 41 11.23 0.08 -8.55
CA ILE A 41 12.21 0.11 -9.65
C ILE A 41 13.52 0.70 -9.08
N GLY A 42 14.46 -0.19 -8.76
CA GLY A 42 15.77 0.16 -8.22
C GLY A 42 16.18 -0.74 -7.06
N ASP A 43 17.28 -0.38 -6.41
CA ASP A 43 17.89 -1.17 -5.33
C ASP A 43 17.68 -0.55 -3.94
N HIS A 44 16.89 0.52 -3.84
CA HIS A 44 16.60 1.16 -2.56
C HIS A 44 15.48 0.42 -1.83
N PRO A 45 15.64 0.07 -0.54
CA PRO A 45 14.58 -0.59 0.20
C PRO A 45 13.41 0.37 0.44
N TRP A 46 12.21 -0.20 0.49
CA TRP A 46 10.99 0.51 0.84
C TRP A 46 10.18 -0.31 1.83
N TYR A 47 9.19 0.31 2.45
CA TYR A 47 8.40 -0.26 3.51
C TYR A 47 6.92 -0.23 3.14
N LEU A 48 6.21 -1.25 3.58
CA LEU A 48 4.77 -1.34 3.45
C LEU A 48 4.20 -1.76 4.80
N ALA A 49 3.39 -0.89 5.39
CA ALA A 49 2.55 -1.27 6.52
C ALA A 49 1.31 -1.99 5.97
N VAL A 50 0.94 -3.12 6.57
CA VAL A 50 -0.23 -3.91 6.15
C VAL A 50 -1.02 -4.40 7.37
N ALA A 51 -2.31 -4.63 7.18
CA ALA A 51 -3.16 -5.31 8.14
C ALA A 51 -4.18 -6.24 7.45
N LYS A 52 -4.73 -7.18 8.20
CA LYS A 52 -5.71 -8.15 7.68
C LYS A 52 -6.98 -7.44 7.17
N PRO A 53 -7.62 -7.96 6.10
CA PRO A 53 -8.86 -7.39 5.59
C PRO A 53 -9.97 -7.33 6.66
N THR A 54 -10.64 -6.19 6.72
CA THR A 54 -11.86 -6.00 7.55
C THR A 54 -13.08 -5.63 6.72
N HIS A 55 -12.88 -5.24 5.45
CA HIS A 55 -13.93 -4.86 4.49
C HIS A 55 -14.88 -3.77 5.02
N SER A 56 -14.39 -2.91 5.93
CA SER A 56 -15.18 -1.84 6.54
C SER A 56 -14.28 -0.75 7.11
N ILE A 57 -14.53 0.51 6.73
CA ILE A 57 -13.81 1.67 7.26
C ILE A 57 -14.07 1.86 8.75
N GLU A 58 -15.24 1.45 9.26
CA GLU A 58 -15.58 1.52 10.68
C GLU A 58 -14.77 0.50 11.53
N ASN A 59 -14.28 -0.56 10.89
CA ASN A 59 -13.42 -1.57 11.51
C ASN A 59 -11.98 -1.40 11.00
N PHE A 60 -11.43 -0.20 11.15
CA PHE A 60 -10.07 0.10 10.72
C PHE A 60 -9.00 -0.56 11.63
N PRO A 61 -7.80 -0.84 11.11
CA PRO A 61 -6.72 -1.45 11.89
C PRO A 61 -6.21 -0.52 13.00
N THR A 62 -5.92 -1.09 14.16
CA THR A 62 -5.19 -0.41 15.24
C THR A 62 -3.70 -0.74 15.17
N GLN A 63 -2.89 -0.13 16.05
CA GLN A 63 -1.45 -0.41 16.10
C GLN A 63 -1.11 -1.90 16.24
N SER A 64 -1.89 -2.66 17.02
CA SER A 64 -1.64 -4.10 17.21
C SER A 64 -1.99 -4.96 15.99
N ASP A 65 -2.75 -4.42 15.05
CA ASP A 65 -3.17 -5.12 13.83
C ASP A 65 -2.23 -4.88 12.65
N ILE A 66 -1.36 -3.86 12.76
CA ILE A 66 -0.49 -3.41 11.70
C ILE A 66 0.89 -4.07 11.83
N GLU A 67 1.28 -4.76 10.77
CA GLU A 67 2.64 -5.27 10.58
C GLU A 67 3.34 -4.45 9.49
N VAL A 68 4.65 -4.27 9.60
CA VAL A 68 5.44 -3.53 8.61
C VAL A 68 6.49 -4.44 8.02
N PHE A 69 6.54 -4.50 6.69
CA PHE A 69 7.52 -5.26 5.95
C PHE A 69 8.53 -4.32 5.28
N GLN A 70 9.81 -4.65 5.40
CA GLN A 70 10.85 -4.09 4.53
C GLN A 70 10.92 -4.91 3.26
N ILE A 71 10.72 -4.26 2.12
CA ILE A 71 10.75 -4.87 0.80
C ILE A 71 12.09 -4.52 0.15
N HIS A 72 12.82 -5.58 -0.19
CA HIS A 72 14.12 -5.51 -0.85
C HIS A 72 13.93 -5.54 -2.37
N GLU A 73 15.03 -5.31 -3.09
CA GLU A 73 15.08 -5.32 -4.54
C GLU A 73 14.55 -6.65 -5.12
N LYS A 74 14.04 -6.59 -6.36
CA LYS A 74 13.58 -7.76 -7.13
C LYS A 74 12.38 -8.51 -6.53
N LEU A 75 11.74 -7.97 -5.50
CA LEU A 75 10.50 -8.50 -4.93
C LEU A 75 9.29 -7.73 -5.44
N ILE A 76 8.26 -8.47 -5.87
CA ILE A 76 6.93 -7.94 -6.17
C ILE A 76 6.04 -8.24 -4.96
N VAL A 77 5.40 -7.21 -4.42
CA VAL A 77 4.36 -7.37 -3.42
C VAL A 77 3.03 -7.57 -4.12
N ARG A 78 2.28 -8.58 -3.71
CA ARG A 78 0.91 -8.84 -4.15
C ARG A 78 -0.03 -8.68 -2.96
N LEU A 79 -0.84 -7.63 -2.98
CA LEU A 79 -1.89 -7.38 -2.00
C LEU A 79 -3.18 -8.04 -2.46
N ASN A 80 -3.73 -8.92 -1.62
CA ASN A 80 -5.06 -9.48 -1.88
C ASN A 80 -6.10 -8.36 -1.76
N ALA A 81 -7.24 -8.53 -2.44
CA ALA A 81 -8.38 -7.65 -2.22
C ALA A 81 -8.75 -7.58 -0.73
N GLY A 82 -9.07 -6.38 -0.26
CA GLY A 82 -9.41 -6.06 1.12
C GLY A 82 -8.21 -5.83 2.05
N VAL A 83 -6.97 -6.13 1.64
CA VAL A 83 -5.80 -5.91 2.51
C VAL A 83 -5.59 -4.41 2.73
N TRP A 84 -5.61 -4.01 4.00
CA TRP A 84 -5.21 -2.68 4.42
C TRP A 84 -3.73 -2.49 4.19
N HIS A 85 -3.34 -1.34 3.64
CA HIS A 85 -1.96 -1.00 3.40
C HIS A 85 -1.70 0.51 3.47
N ALA A 86 -0.49 0.87 3.91
CA ALA A 86 0.04 2.22 3.85
C ALA A 86 1.47 2.19 3.31
N GLY A 87 1.69 2.94 2.24
CA GLY A 87 2.92 2.97 1.47
C GLY A 87 2.67 3.05 -0.03
N PRO A 88 3.72 2.91 -0.86
CA PRO A 88 5.10 2.62 -0.47
C PRO A 88 5.73 3.76 0.36
N LEU A 89 6.46 3.41 1.41
CA LEU A 89 7.21 4.34 2.27
C LEU A 89 8.72 4.14 2.06
N PHE A 90 9.48 5.21 1.90
CA PHE A 90 10.94 5.16 1.74
C PHE A 90 11.52 6.51 2.13
N CYS A 91 12.78 6.52 2.55
CA CYS A 91 13.50 7.73 2.90
C CYS A 91 14.94 7.68 2.40
N GLY A 92 15.61 8.83 2.32
CA GLY A 92 17.03 8.91 1.97
C GLY A 92 17.31 8.93 0.47
N VAL A 93 16.26 8.98 -0.35
CA VAL A 93 16.30 9.24 -1.80
C VAL A 93 15.13 10.16 -2.15
N ASP A 94 15.33 11.13 -3.04
CA ASP A 94 14.31 12.13 -3.38
C ASP A 94 13.02 11.53 -3.95
N HIS A 95 13.15 10.40 -4.64
CA HIS A 95 12.05 9.69 -5.27
C HIS A 95 12.38 8.23 -5.54
N MET A 96 11.34 7.44 -5.74
CA MET A 96 11.41 6.09 -6.27
C MET A 96 10.32 5.91 -7.33
N ASP A 97 10.62 5.17 -8.38
CA ASP A 97 9.64 4.79 -9.39
C ASP A 97 9.08 3.40 -9.04
N PHE A 98 7.77 3.23 -9.15
CA PHE A 98 7.08 1.99 -8.84
C PHE A 98 6.27 1.52 -10.04
N LEU A 99 6.40 0.25 -10.38
CA LEU A 99 5.47 -0.44 -11.28
C LEU A 99 4.28 -0.92 -10.45
N ASN A 100 3.07 -0.54 -10.89
CA ASN A 100 1.81 -0.86 -10.22
C ASN A 100 0.85 -1.57 -11.19
N LEU A 101 0.25 -2.66 -10.72
CA LEU A 101 -0.85 -3.37 -11.39
C LEU A 101 -2.09 -3.32 -10.51
N GLU A 102 -3.17 -2.73 -11.02
CA GLU A 102 -4.48 -2.62 -10.36
C GLU A 102 -5.59 -2.43 -11.42
N LEU A 103 -6.81 -2.03 -11.04
CA LEU A 103 -7.83 -1.60 -11.99
C LEU A 103 -7.67 -0.11 -12.29
N SER A 104 -8.05 0.31 -13.50
CA SER A 104 -7.86 1.68 -13.97
C SER A 104 -8.48 2.77 -13.10
N ASP A 105 -9.53 2.43 -12.35
CA ASP A 105 -10.34 3.31 -11.51
C ASP A 105 -10.22 2.98 -10.00
N THR A 106 -9.30 2.10 -9.60
CA THR A 106 -9.09 1.67 -8.20
C THR A 106 -9.00 2.86 -7.24
N ASN A 107 -8.23 3.88 -7.60
CA ASN A 107 -8.02 5.10 -6.79
C ASN A 107 -9.19 6.10 -6.85
N THR A 108 -10.29 5.78 -7.54
CA THR A 108 -11.49 6.65 -7.68
C THR A 108 -12.74 5.99 -7.13
N THR A 109 -12.92 4.68 -7.36
CA THR A 109 -14.16 3.96 -7.03
C THR A 109 -13.98 2.85 -6.00
N ASP A 110 -12.72 2.50 -5.66
CA ASP A 110 -12.37 1.41 -4.75
C ASP A 110 -11.29 1.82 -3.73
N HIS A 111 -11.31 3.09 -3.30
CA HIS A 111 -10.31 3.67 -2.40
C HIS A 111 -10.90 3.87 -1.00
N ASN A 112 -10.86 2.82 -0.18
CA ASN A 112 -11.46 2.81 1.15
C ASN A 112 -10.40 3.19 2.20
N THR A 113 -10.37 4.46 2.59
CA THR A 113 -9.31 5.02 3.45
C THR A 113 -9.83 5.37 4.84
N HIS A 114 -9.08 4.98 5.86
CA HIS A 114 -9.23 5.52 7.21
C HIS A 114 -8.13 6.54 7.50
N SER A 115 -8.50 7.67 8.11
CA SER A 115 -7.55 8.71 8.56
C SER A 115 -7.47 8.72 10.08
N TYR A 116 -6.24 8.57 10.59
CA TYR A 116 -5.91 8.60 12.02
C TYR A 116 -5.70 10.03 12.57
N VAL A 117 -5.75 11.05 11.69
CA VAL A 117 -5.55 12.47 12.07
C VAL A 117 -6.56 12.96 13.11
N PRO A 118 -7.88 12.66 13.01
CA PRO A 118 -8.85 13.09 14.02
C PRO A 118 -8.51 12.60 15.43
N ASP A 119 -7.91 11.41 15.53
CA ASP A 119 -7.46 10.81 16.79
C ASP A 119 -6.04 11.23 17.19
N ARG A 120 -5.42 12.12 16.40
CA ARG A 120 -4.05 12.64 16.57
C ARG A 120 -2.99 11.55 16.61
N PHE A 121 -3.22 10.43 15.92
CA PHE A 121 -2.24 9.38 15.75
C PHE A 121 -1.45 9.54 14.46
N MET A 122 -0.15 9.27 14.56
CA MET A 122 0.77 9.16 13.44
C MET A 122 1.64 7.94 13.70
N PHE A 123 1.71 7.04 12.72
CA PHE A 123 2.62 5.91 12.79
C PHE A 123 4.00 6.33 12.32
N SER A 124 5.04 5.73 12.89
CA SER A 124 6.41 5.88 12.42
C SER A 124 7.04 4.51 12.25
N VAL A 125 7.48 4.22 11.04
CA VAL A 125 8.25 3.02 10.72
C VAL A 125 9.69 3.27 11.12
N ARG A 126 10.24 2.36 11.93
CA ARG A 126 11.65 2.36 12.29
C ARG A 126 12.36 1.29 11.47
N PRO A 127 13.27 1.66 10.56
CA PRO A 127 14.18 0.71 9.95
C PRO A 127 14.90 -0.12 11.02
N PRO A 128 15.24 -1.39 10.72
CA PRO A 128 16.04 -2.23 11.60
C PRO A 128 17.43 -1.65 11.89
#